data_AF-A0A967VP19-F1
#
_entry.id   AF-A0A967VP19-F1
#
_cell.length_a   1.000
_cell.length_b   1.000
_cell.length_c   1.000
_cell.angle_alpha   90.00
_cell.angle_beta   90.00
_cell.angle_gamma   90.00
#
_symmetry.space_group_name_H-M   'P 1'
#
loop_
_entity.id
_entity.type
_entity.pdbx_description
1 polymer ?
#
loop_
_entity_poly.entity_id
_entity_poly.type
_entity_poly.pdbx_seq_one_letter_code
_entity_poly.pdbx_strand_id
1 'polypeptide(L)'
;MSHRTTRRIPGGPALAAGLAALLALATIVAPAPAAGQTNLLELDAGSDSIARVRDDGGVLLLGTFGTGIVPMEGVGTRFLWYPGKSALRAGTVEPGQPDRWDEANIGPYSMGLGRGVQASGLASVALGWFNVATGDGAVALGAATTASGQTAMSLGGGTIASGLRTLATGTDTEASGNEAVSIGWRTLASGHRSFAGGVDAVAGGEQAFAFGNGAQATGHGSVAFGPGSTASGFRSRALGHDVQATADYATGIGHTILADQPGSLVLADASRVGTGGYFGTSAPNEMNALFVGGFTFYAGVAPLTGCTLPAGSGAWSCTSSRDAKTDFRAERGDALLRTLRQLPITTWSYLTEPGTRHMGPVAEEFHAAFGLGGDERTIAASDLAGVSLRAVQALLERVETLESALETERGRSEELAARLKALEARLDRQER
;
A
#
# COMPACT_ATOMS: atom_id res chain seq x y z
N MET A 1 -69.20 34.30 -47.50
CA MET A 1 -70.19 33.26 -47.15
C MET A 1 -70.02 32.98 -45.65
N SER A 2 -71.00 33.07 -44.75
CA SER A 2 -72.44 33.41 -44.89
C SER A 2 -72.87 34.44 -43.81
N HIS A 3 -74.16 34.81 -43.80
CA HIS A 3 -74.71 36.07 -43.27
C HIS A 3 -74.84 36.24 -41.73
N ARG A 4 -74.80 37.53 -41.36
CA ARG A 4 -75.48 38.16 -40.20
C ARG A 4 -76.87 37.60 -39.90
N THR A 5 -77.27 37.66 -38.63
CA THR A 5 -78.56 38.27 -38.25
C THR A 5 -78.49 38.97 -36.89
N THR A 6 -79.06 40.18 -36.81
CA THR A 6 -79.18 41.02 -35.61
C THR A 6 -80.64 41.10 -35.17
N ARG A 7 -80.92 41.22 -33.86
CA ARG A 7 -82.16 41.89 -33.37
C ARG A 7 -82.07 42.51 -31.98
N ARG A 8 -82.97 43.48 -31.73
CA ARG A 8 -83.00 44.58 -30.72
C ARG A 8 -84.51 44.90 -30.44
N ILE A 9 -84.97 45.71 -29.47
CA ILE A 9 -84.27 46.72 -28.64
C ILE A 9 -84.40 46.55 -27.10
N PRO A 10 -85.50 46.91 -26.39
CA PRO A 10 -85.30 47.63 -25.11
C PRO A 10 -86.14 47.23 -23.88
N GLY A 11 -85.77 47.79 -22.72
CA GLY A 11 -86.71 48.06 -21.61
C GLY A 11 -86.10 47.99 -20.21
N GLY A 12 -85.86 49.13 -19.55
CA GLY A 12 -85.69 49.21 -18.08
C GLY A 12 -87.02 49.55 -17.39
N PRO A 13 -87.04 50.15 -16.17
CA PRO A 13 -85.92 50.39 -15.26
C PRO A 13 -86.23 50.15 -13.75
N ALA A 14 -85.17 50.23 -12.93
CA ALA A 14 -85.10 50.87 -11.59
C ALA A 14 -85.93 50.44 -10.34
N LEU A 15 -85.18 50.41 -9.22
CA LEU A 15 -85.46 50.94 -7.86
C LEU A 15 -85.90 50.04 -6.67
N ALA A 16 -85.11 50.21 -5.58
CA ALA A 16 -85.41 50.09 -4.14
C ALA A 16 -85.68 48.69 -3.53
N ALA A 17 -85.45 48.43 -2.23
CA ALA A 17 -84.52 48.97 -1.21
C ALA A 17 -84.68 48.16 0.10
N GLY A 18 -83.64 48.07 0.96
CA GLY A 18 -83.85 47.99 2.43
C GLY A 18 -83.69 46.65 3.17
N LEU A 19 -82.51 46.48 3.79
CA LEU A 19 -82.23 46.07 5.20
C LEU A 19 -82.53 44.67 5.80
N ALA A 20 -81.46 44.13 6.44
CA ALA A 20 -81.40 43.33 7.70
C ALA A 20 -82.06 41.92 7.74
N ALA A 21 -81.50 40.84 8.34
CA ALA A 21 -80.20 40.51 8.98
C ALA A 21 -80.09 38.93 9.05
N LEU A 22 -79.14 38.19 9.65
CA LEU A 22 -77.96 38.45 10.52
C LEU A 22 -76.89 37.32 10.34
N LEU A 23 -75.70 37.50 10.94
CA LEU A 23 -74.56 36.59 11.18
C LEU A 23 -74.67 35.05 11.00
N ALA A 24 -73.63 34.47 10.38
CA ALA A 24 -72.77 33.43 10.99
C ALA A 24 -71.35 33.44 10.35
N LEU A 25 -70.30 33.18 11.15
CA LEU A 25 -68.88 33.28 10.77
C LEU A 25 -68.36 32.05 10.00
N ALA A 26 -67.54 32.28 8.98
CA ALA A 26 -66.45 31.39 8.58
C ALA A 26 -65.25 32.23 8.11
N THR A 27 -64.12 32.14 8.82
CA THR A 27 -62.94 32.99 8.62
C THR A 27 -62.13 32.56 7.40
N ILE A 28 -62.21 33.33 6.31
CA ILE A 28 -61.16 33.34 5.29
C ILE A 28 -60.01 34.19 5.85
N VAL A 29 -58.98 33.53 6.39
CA VAL A 29 -57.68 34.18 6.59
C VAL A 29 -57.06 34.34 5.21
N ALA A 30 -57.34 35.46 4.55
CA ALA A 30 -56.47 35.93 3.49
C ALA A 30 -55.07 36.14 4.12
N PRO A 31 -53.99 35.66 3.48
CA PRO A 31 -52.66 36.04 3.95
C PRO A 31 -52.56 37.56 3.92
N ALA A 32 -52.04 38.14 5.01
CA ALA A 32 -51.76 39.57 5.05
C ALA A 32 -50.89 39.94 3.83
N PRO A 33 -51.09 41.14 3.23
CA PRO A 33 -50.16 41.59 2.20
C PRO A 33 -48.76 41.56 2.79
N ALA A 34 -47.82 40.89 2.11
CA ALA A 34 -46.43 40.96 2.48
C ALA A 34 -46.05 42.44 2.54
N ALA A 35 -45.63 42.92 3.72
CA ALA A 35 -45.23 44.30 3.89
C ALA A 35 -44.19 44.60 2.81
N GLY A 36 -44.47 45.61 1.98
CA GLY A 36 -43.64 45.91 0.82
C GLY A 36 -42.23 46.17 1.28
N GLN A 37 -41.31 45.29 0.90
CA GLN A 37 -39.91 45.37 1.26
C GLN A 37 -39.32 46.65 0.66
N THR A 38 -38.95 47.61 1.52
CA THR A 38 -38.44 48.92 1.12
C THR A 38 -36.93 48.98 1.23
N ASN A 39 -36.30 49.70 0.29
CA ASN A 39 -34.90 50.06 0.38
C ASN A 39 -34.76 51.19 1.40
N LEU A 40 -34.03 50.96 2.50
CA LEU A 40 -33.64 51.99 3.47
C LEU A 40 -32.56 52.93 2.92
N LEU A 41 -31.69 52.40 2.06
CA LEU A 41 -30.67 53.16 1.34
C LEU A 41 -30.49 52.53 -0.03
N GLU A 42 -30.58 53.35 -1.06
CA GLU A 42 -30.37 52.98 -2.46
C GLU A 42 -29.31 53.94 -3.04
N LEU A 43 -28.22 53.37 -3.55
CA LEU A 43 -27.17 54.14 -4.22
C LEU A 43 -27.30 53.92 -5.72
N ASP A 44 -27.86 54.91 -6.40
CA ASP A 44 -28.07 54.91 -7.85
C ASP A 44 -26.83 55.37 -8.61
N ALA A 45 -26.47 54.64 -9.66
CA ALA A 45 -25.42 55.00 -10.61
C ALA A 45 -26.01 55.21 -12.02
N GLY A 46 -27.18 55.84 -12.10
CA GLY A 46 -27.95 56.02 -13.34
C GLY A 46 -29.35 55.44 -13.20
N SER A 47 -29.77 54.60 -14.16
CA SER A 47 -31.07 53.91 -14.13
C SER A 47 -31.10 52.63 -13.29
N ASP A 48 -29.93 52.17 -12.82
CA ASP A 48 -29.78 50.99 -11.97
C ASP A 48 -29.08 51.36 -10.66
N SER A 49 -29.60 50.83 -9.56
CA SER A 49 -28.99 50.90 -8.23
C SER A 49 -27.90 49.85 -8.07
N ILE A 50 -26.76 50.29 -7.55
CA ILE A 50 -25.56 49.45 -7.37
C ILE A 50 -25.41 48.92 -5.94
N ALA A 51 -26.10 49.52 -4.97
CA ALA A 51 -26.22 49.01 -3.61
C ALA A 51 -27.61 49.29 -3.04
N ARG A 52 -28.18 48.30 -2.35
CA ARG A 52 -29.44 48.41 -1.61
C ARG A 52 -29.27 47.86 -0.18
N VAL A 53 -29.63 48.65 0.82
CA VAL A 53 -29.84 48.19 2.20
C VAL A 53 -31.33 48.16 2.45
N ARG A 54 -31.84 47.07 3.03
CA ARG A 54 -33.27 46.82 3.19
C ARG A 54 -33.71 46.90 4.64
N ASP A 55 -35.00 47.16 4.83
CA ASP A 55 -35.68 47.28 6.13
C ASP A 55 -35.58 46.03 7.03
N ASP A 56 -35.46 44.83 6.44
CA ASP A 56 -35.16 43.57 7.12
C ASP A 56 -33.67 43.34 7.43
N GLY A 57 -32.80 44.33 7.18
CA GLY A 57 -31.36 44.25 7.39
C GLY A 57 -30.60 43.59 6.23
N GLY A 58 -31.27 43.17 5.15
CA GLY A 58 -30.62 42.63 3.96
C GLY A 58 -29.74 43.67 3.26
N VAL A 59 -28.53 43.28 2.87
CA VAL A 59 -27.62 44.10 2.04
C VAL A 59 -27.40 43.41 0.70
N LEU A 60 -27.66 44.13 -0.38
CA LEU A 60 -27.44 43.70 -1.75
C LEU A 60 -26.44 44.65 -2.43
N LEU A 61 -25.32 44.10 -2.89
CA LEU A 61 -24.35 44.80 -3.72
C LEU A 61 -24.42 44.22 -5.14
N LEU A 62 -24.61 45.08 -6.13
CA LEU A 62 -24.76 44.71 -7.54
C LEU A 62 -23.52 45.14 -8.34
N GLY A 63 -23.44 44.67 -9.59
CA GLY A 63 -22.43 45.09 -10.54
C GLY A 63 -22.24 44.09 -11.68
N THR A 64 -21.65 44.58 -12.78
CA THR A 64 -21.51 43.82 -14.02
C THR A 64 -20.07 43.30 -14.17
N PHE A 65 -19.93 42.01 -14.49
CA PHE A 65 -18.62 41.40 -14.76
C PHE A 65 -17.89 42.13 -15.89
N GLY A 66 -16.58 42.32 -15.75
CA GLY A 66 -15.76 43.08 -16.69
C GLY A 66 -15.90 44.61 -16.59
N THR A 67 -16.64 45.16 -15.62
CA THR A 67 -16.82 46.61 -15.45
C THR A 67 -16.32 47.14 -14.09
N GLY A 68 -15.83 48.38 -14.09
CA GLY A 68 -15.35 49.09 -12.91
C GLY A 68 -13.85 48.91 -12.63
N ILE A 69 -13.32 49.84 -11.83
CA ILE A 69 -11.93 49.85 -11.33
C ILE A 69 -11.88 49.41 -9.87
N VAL A 70 -10.69 49.08 -9.36
CA VAL A 70 -10.50 48.87 -7.91
C VAL A 70 -10.73 50.21 -7.18
N PRO A 71 -11.70 50.32 -6.24
CA PRO A 71 -12.06 51.61 -5.63
C PRO A 71 -11.00 52.22 -4.71
N MET A 72 -10.07 51.40 -4.20
CA MET A 72 -8.99 51.80 -3.31
C MET A 72 -7.86 50.77 -3.42
N GLU A 73 -6.66 51.25 -3.74
CA GLU A 73 -5.42 50.47 -3.83
C GLU A 73 -4.55 50.69 -2.58
N GLY A 74 -3.50 49.89 -2.41
CA GLY A 74 -2.55 50.04 -1.30
C GLY A 74 -3.05 49.51 0.05
N VAL A 75 -2.39 49.96 1.13
CA VAL A 75 -2.52 49.44 2.50
C VAL A 75 -3.85 49.74 3.19
N GLY A 76 -4.20 48.94 4.20
CA GLY A 76 -5.30 49.23 5.14
C GLY A 76 -6.36 48.15 5.25
N THR A 77 -7.29 48.33 6.17
CA THR A 77 -8.41 47.39 6.42
C THR A 77 -9.62 47.80 5.60
N ARG A 78 -10.12 46.92 4.73
CA ARG A 78 -11.31 47.16 3.90
C ARG A 78 -12.13 45.91 3.63
N PHE A 79 -13.42 46.11 3.35
CA PHE A 79 -14.29 45.15 2.67
C PHE A 79 -14.48 45.66 1.24
N LEU A 80 -14.30 44.80 0.25
CA LEU A 80 -14.31 45.15 -1.16
C LEU A 80 -15.02 44.06 -1.97
N TRP A 81 -16.14 44.44 -2.58
CA TRP A 81 -16.73 43.74 -3.71
C TRP A 81 -16.20 44.39 -4.99
N TYR A 82 -15.51 43.62 -5.84
CA TYR A 82 -15.02 44.11 -7.12
C TYR A 82 -15.78 43.41 -8.27
N PRO A 83 -16.84 44.03 -8.83
CA PRO A 83 -17.69 43.40 -9.83
C PRO A 83 -16.95 43.13 -11.13
N GLY A 84 -15.96 43.95 -11.51
CA GLY A 84 -15.17 43.77 -12.74
C GLY A 84 -14.49 42.42 -12.85
N LYS A 85 -14.20 41.79 -11.70
CA LYS A 85 -13.68 40.42 -11.62
C LYS A 85 -14.60 39.49 -10.81
N SER A 86 -15.82 39.90 -10.45
CA SER A 86 -16.72 39.20 -9.50
C SER A 86 -15.97 38.68 -8.26
N ALA A 87 -15.07 39.50 -7.70
CA ALA A 87 -14.12 39.11 -6.68
C ALA A 87 -14.47 39.73 -5.32
N LEU A 88 -14.23 38.98 -4.24
CA LEU A 88 -14.50 39.40 -2.86
C LEU A 88 -13.20 39.54 -2.07
N ARG A 89 -13.05 40.64 -1.32
CA ARG A 89 -11.98 40.84 -0.34
C ARG A 89 -12.52 41.37 0.99
N ALA A 90 -11.98 40.90 2.11
CA ALA A 90 -12.27 41.45 3.44
C ALA A 90 -11.12 41.22 4.42
N GLY A 91 -10.73 42.23 5.19
CA GLY A 91 -9.55 42.17 6.07
C GLY A 91 -8.54 43.27 5.73
N THR A 92 -7.24 42.98 5.80
CA THR A 92 -6.18 44.01 5.87
C THR A 92 -5.06 43.79 4.86
N VAL A 93 -4.72 44.81 4.08
CA VAL A 93 -3.51 44.88 3.24
C VAL A 93 -2.37 45.50 4.05
N GLU A 94 -1.20 44.87 4.03
CA GLU A 94 -0.08 45.18 4.94
C GLU A 94 0.98 46.10 4.30
N PRO A 95 1.67 46.96 5.08
CA PRO A 95 2.69 47.88 4.55
C PRO A 95 3.84 47.23 3.78
N GLY A 96 4.22 45.99 4.12
CA GLY A 96 5.28 45.27 3.40
C GLY A 96 4.85 44.66 2.06
N GLN A 97 3.55 44.62 1.78
CA GLN A 97 2.94 44.01 0.58
C GLN A 97 1.69 44.83 0.19
N PRO A 98 1.88 46.11 -0.19
CA PRO A 98 0.79 47.06 -0.38
C PRO A 98 -0.08 46.73 -1.60
N ASP A 99 0.45 45.96 -2.54
CA ASP A 99 -0.12 45.65 -3.84
C ASP A 99 -1.09 44.45 -3.84
N ARG A 100 -1.20 43.73 -2.71
CA ARG A 100 -1.90 42.44 -2.62
C ARG A 100 -3.33 42.43 -3.18
N TRP A 101 -4.04 43.56 -3.08
CA TRP A 101 -5.40 43.76 -3.59
C TRP A 101 -5.51 44.90 -4.62
N ASP A 102 -4.41 45.22 -5.30
CA ASP A 102 -4.44 46.06 -6.50
C ASP A 102 -4.92 45.22 -7.69
N GLU A 103 -5.31 45.84 -8.81
CA GLU A 103 -6.06 45.13 -9.87
C GLU A 103 -5.33 43.89 -10.40
N ALA A 104 -4.01 43.95 -10.58
CA ALA A 104 -3.18 42.85 -11.07
C ALA A 104 -3.16 41.63 -10.13
N ASN A 105 -3.33 41.83 -8.82
CA ASN A 105 -3.28 40.78 -7.80
C ASN A 105 -4.68 40.26 -7.38
N ILE A 106 -5.73 40.70 -8.08
CA ILE A 106 -7.09 40.16 -7.97
C ILE A 106 -7.40 39.28 -9.20
N GLY A 107 -7.69 38.00 -8.96
CA GLY A 107 -8.14 37.07 -10.01
C GLY A 107 -9.64 37.17 -10.27
N PRO A 108 -10.12 36.87 -11.50
CA PRO A 108 -11.55 36.71 -11.76
C PRO A 108 -12.15 35.60 -10.89
N TYR A 109 -13.35 35.80 -10.34
CA TYR A 109 -14.08 34.92 -9.42
C TYR A 109 -13.33 34.56 -8.11
N SER A 110 -12.29 35.32 -7.75
CA SER A 110 -11.42 35.00 -6.60
C SER A 110 -11.96 35.53 -5.26
N MET A 111 -11.59 34.85 -4.16
CA MET A 111 -11.92 35.25 -2.79
C MET A 111 -10.66 35.38 -1.93
N GLY A 112 -10.49 36.53 -1.28
CA GLY A 112 -9.34 36.80 -0.40
C GLY A 112 -9.76 37.39 0.94
N LEU A 113 -9.79 36.59 2.01
CA LEU A 113 -10.22 37.04 3.34
C LEU A 113 -9.08 36.94 4.38
N GLY A 114 -8.87 37.99 5.16
CA GLY A 114 -7.88 38.04 6.23
C GLY A 114 -6.76 39.06 5.99
N ARG A 115 -5.57 38.81 6.54
CA ARG A 115 -4.47 39.78 6.64
C ARG A 115 -3.35 39.43 5.67
N GLY A 116 -3.04 40.32 4.73
CA GLY A 116 -1.94 40.19 3.77
C GLY A 116 -2.13 39.12 2.70
N VAL A 117 -3.37 38.67 2.45
CA VAL A 117 -3.69 37.59 1.50
C VAL A 117 -3.71 38.06 0.04
N GLN A 118 -3.25 37.23 -0.89
CA GLN A 118 -3.39 37.43 -2.34
C GLN A 118 -4.13 36.25 -2.96
N ALA A 119 -5.15 36.55 -3.78
CA ALA A 119 -5.90 35.57 -4.58
C ALA A 119 -5.95 36.07 -6.03
N SER A 120 -4.89 35.80 -6.79
CA SER A 120 -4.66 36.41 -8.12
C SER A 120 -4.97 35.47 -9.29
N GLY A 121 -5.02 34.16 -9.05
CA GLY A 121 -5.45 33.18 -10.06
C GLY A 121 -6.96 33.20 -10.30
N LEU A 122 -7.39 32.71 -11.46
CA LEU A 122 -8.80 32.51 -11.82
C LEU A 122 -9.48 31.61 -10.77
N ALA A 123 -10.60 32.04 -10.21
CA ALA A 123 -11.36 31.32 -9.18
C ALA A 123 -10.53 30.90 -7.94
N SER A 124 -9.41 31.58 -7.64
CA SER A 124 -8.55 31.21 -6.52
C SER A 124 -9.07 31.72 -5.17
N VAL A 125 -8.71 31.03 -4.09
CA VAL A 125 -9.18 31.31 -2.73
C VAL A 125 -7.99 31.43 -1.78
N ALA A 126 -7.86 32.56 -1.07
CA ALA A 126 -6.85 32.76 -0.03
C ALA A 126 -7.49 33.24 1.28
N LEU A 127 -7.50 32.40 2.33
CA LEU A 127 -8.16 32.71 3.61
C LEU A 127 -7.19 32.58 4.79
N GLY A 128 -6.98 33.66 5.55
CA GLY A 128 -6.17 33.64 6.79
C GLY A 128 -5.08 34.73 6.81
N TRP A 129 -3.82 34.34 7.04
CA TRP A 129 -2.71 35.26 7.24
C TRP A 129 -1.59 35.03 6.22
N PHE A 130 -1.23 36.05 5.43
CA PHE A 130 -0.18 36.03 4.40
C PHE A 130 -0.25 34.88 3.37
N ASN A 131 -1.45 34.36 3.09
CA ASN A 131 -1.63 33.28 2.11
C ASN A 131 -1.63 33.81 0.68
N VAL A 132 -1.06 33.03 -0.25
CA VAL A 132 -0.87 33.40 -1.66
C VAL A 132 -1.46 32.31 -2.55
N ALA A 133 -2.61 32.58 -3.17
CA ALA A 133 -3.25 31.72 -4.18
C ALA A 133 -3.12 32.35 -5.57
N THR A 134 -2.01 32.07 -6.26
CA THR A 134 -1.69 32.61 -7.60
C THR A 134 -2.07 31.67 -8.74
N GLY A 135 -2.21 30.36 -8.49
CA GLY A 135 -2.65 29.41 -9.50
C GLY A 135 -4.16 29.48 -9.79
N ASP A 136 -4.56 29.16 -11.02
CA ASP A 136 -5.97 29.05 -11.39
C ASP A 136 -6.65 27.89 -10.66
N GLY A 137 -7.75 28.16 -9.96
CA GLY A 137 -8.45 27.23 -9.08
C GLY A 137 -7.68 26.88 -7.81
N ALA A 138 -6.61 27.62 -7.48
CA ALA A 138 -5.76 27.32 -6.32
C ALA A 138 -6.41 27.77 -4.99
N VAL A 139 -6.12 27.04 -3.92
CA VAL A 139 -6.70 27.24 -2.58
C VAL A 139 -5.58 27.33 -1.55
N ALA A 140 -5.44 28.47 -0.86
CA ALA A 140 -4.41 28.73 0.16
C ALA A 140 -5.06 29.12 1.50
N LEU A 141 -5.11 28.19 2.47
CA LEU A 141 -5.83 28.36 3.74
C LEU A 141 -4.91 28.21 4.95
N GLY A 142 -4.99 29.13 5.91
CA GLY A 142 -4.20 29.09 7.15
C GLY A 142 -3.23 30.26 7.30
N ALA A 143 -1.94 30.00 7.47
CA ALA A 143 -0.91 31.01 7.72
C ALA A 143 0.34 30.81 6.85
N ALA A 144 0.76 31.84 6.13
CA ALA A 144 1.93 31.87 5.25
C ALA A 144 1.97 30.72 4.20
N THR A 145 0.80 30.26 3.74
CA THR A 145 0.69 29.20 2.75
C THR A 145 0.74 29.74 1.32
N THR A 146 1.32 28.99 0.37
CA THR A 146 1.41 29.37 -1.04
C THR A 146 0.85 28.27 -1.93
N ALA A 147 -0.19 28.55 -2.69
CA ALA A 147 -0.75 27.70 -3.73
C ALA A 147 -0.56 28.37 -5.10
N SER A 148 0.51 28.02 -5.80
CA SER A 148 0.90 28.63 -7.09
C SER A 148 0.70 27.73 -8.29
N GLY A 149 0.55 26.42 -8.09
CA GLY A 149 0.16 25.49 -9.15
C GLY A 149 -1.32 25.65 -9.53
N GLN A 150 -1.67 25.40 -10.80
CA GLN A 150 -3.07 25.29 -11.22
C GLN A 150 -3.77 24.17 -10.44
N THR A 151 -4.93 24.46 -9.86
CA THR A 151 -5.73 23.58 -8.99
C THR A 151 -4.95 23.01 -7.79
N ALA A 152 -3.90 23.71 -7.35
CA ALA A 152 -3.12 23.35 -6.17
C ALA A 152 -3.85 23.75 -4.88
N MET A 153 -3.76 22.93 -3.83
CA MET A 153 -4.25 23.25 -2.49
C MET A 153 -3.11 23.28 -1.48
N SER A 154 -2.97 24.40 -0.76
CA SER A 154 -1.97 24.61 0.29
C SER A 154 -2.68 24.96 1.60
N LEU A 155 -2.58 24.10 2.61
CA LEU A 155 -3.40 24.15 3.81
C LEU A 155 -2.53 24.09 5.08
N GLY A 156 -2.74 24.97 6.05
CA GLY A 156 -2.06 24.93 7.35
C GLY A 156 -1.04 26.08 7.56
N GLY A 157 0.20 25.76 7.92
CA GLY A 157 1.23 26.75 8.25
C GLY A 157 2.48 26.62 7.37
N GLY A 158 2.89 27.68 6.66
CA GLY A 158 4.13 27.69 5.86
C GLY A 158 4.16 26.68 4.70
N THR A 159 3.01 26.15 4.27
CA THR A 159 2.93 25.11 3.24
C THR A 159 3.07 25.69 1.82
N ILE A 160 3.63 24.91 0.90
CA ILE A 160 3.86 25.30 -0.50
C ILE A 160 3.31 24.21 -1.44
N ALA A 161 2.33 24.56 -2.27
CA ALA A 161 1.77 23.72 -3.32
C ALA A 161 2.00 24.39 -4.69
N SER A 162 3.10 24.04 -5.34
CA SER A 162 3.60 24.70 -6.56
C SER A 162 3.46 23.86 -7.83
N GLY A 163 3.36 22.54 -7.71
CA GLY A 163 3.04 21.66 -8.83
C GLY A 163 1.57 21.74 -9.26
N LEU A 164 1.27 21.42 -10.51
CA LEU A 164 -0.11 21.31 -11.03
C LEU A 164 -0.88 20.22 -10.28
N ARG A 165 -2.16 20.45 -9.92
CA ARG A 165 -3.02 19.47 -9.22
C ARG A 165 -2.44 18.92 -7.91
N THR A 166 -1.72 19.74 -7.14
CA THR A 166 -1.05 19.31 -5.89
C THR A 166 -1.89 19.51 -4.64
N LEU A 167 -1.54 18.78 -3.58
CA LEU A 167 -1.99 19.03 -2.21
C LEU A 167 -0.79 19.10 -1.26
N ALA A 168 -0.57 20.24 -0.62
CA ALA A 168 0.32 20.40 0.52
C ALA A 168 -0.51 20.73 1.77
N THR A 169 -0.43 19.93 2.83
CA THR A 169 -1.20 20.18 4.06
C THR A 169 -0.46 19.81 5.34
N GLY A 170 -0.48 20.73 6.31
CA GLY A 170 0.18 20.58 7.61
C GLY A 170 1.04 21.79 7.94
N THR A 171 2.29 21.56 8.34
CA THR A 171 3.25 22.62 8.70
C THR A 171 4.56 22.45 7.93
N ASP A 172 5.04 23.51 7.27
CA ASP A 172 6.28 23.53 6.48
C ASP A 172 6.36 22.42 5.39
N THR A 173 5.22 22.00 4.83
CA THR A 173 5.13 20.95 3.81
C THR A 173 5.21 21.51 2.39
N GLU A 174 5.99 20.90 1.51
CA GLU A 174 6.07 21.26 0.09
C GLU A 174 5.57 20.13 -0.82
N ALA A 175 4.72 20.48 -1.80
CA ALA A 175 4.32 19.65 -2.93
C ALA A 175 4.65 20.41 -4.23
N SER A 176 5.82 20.12 -4.81
CA SER A 176 6.36 20.78 -6.01
C SER A 176 6.33 19.90 -7.26
N GLY A 177 6.19 18.59 -7.11
CA GLY A 177 5.90 17.69 -8.23
C GLY A 177 4.48 17.86 -8.75
N ASN A 178 4.25 17.77 -10.07
CA ASN A 178 2.89 17.75 -10.61
C ASN A 178 2.14 16.50 -10.10
N GLU A 179 0.86 16.65 -9.74
CA GLU A 179 0.01 15.60 -9.14
C GLU A 179 0.56 15.04 -7.81
N ALA A 180 1.47 15.76 -7.15
CA ALA A 180 2.08 15.33 -5.89
C ALA A 180 1.26 15.71 -4.64
N VAL A 181 1.43 14.93 -3.58
CA VAL A 181 0.73 15.08 -2.30
C VAL A 181 1.73 15.07 -1.15
N SER A 182 1.73 16.11 -0.32
CA SER A 182 2.63 16.31 0.82
C SER A 182 1.81 16.59 2.09
N ILE A 183 1.94 15.73 3.11
CA ILE A 183 1.06 15.74 4.30
C ILE A 183 1.87 15.56 5.59
N GLY A 184 1.84 16.55 6.49
CA GLY A 184 2.38 16.41 7.86
C GLY A 184 3.25 17.58 8.30
N TRP A 185 4.48 17.30 8.75
CA TRP A 185 5.45 18.33 9.14
C TRP A 185 6.75 18.18 8.36
N ARG A 186 7.22 19.26 7.71
CA ARG A 186 8.47 19.28 6.94
C ARG A 186 8.58 18.22 5.84
N THR A 187 7.45 17.81 5.25
CA THR A 187 7.42 16.82 4.16
C THR A 187 7.67 17.45 2.79
N LEU A 188 8.33 16.74 1.88
CA LEU A 188 8.64 17.18 0.52
C LEU A 188 8.19 16.15 -0.52
N ALA A 189 7.20 16.50 -1.35
CA ALA A 189 6.76 15.71 -2.49
C ALA A 189 7.14 16.44 -3.80
N SER A 190 8.35 16.22 -4.29
CA SER A 190 8.92 16.90 -5.47
C SER A 190 8.86 16.06 -6.76
N GLY A 191 8.67 14.74 -6.66
CA GLY A 191 8.47 13.86 -7.81
C GLY A 191 7.07 14.00 -8.45
N HIS A 192 6.99 13.82 -9.77
CA HIS A 192 5.69 13.71 -10.46
C HIS A 192 4.86 12.55 -9.88
N ARG A 193 3.59 12.78 -9.51
CA ARG A 193 2.71 11.80 -8.85
C ARG A 193 3.29 11.20 -7.56
N SER A 194 4.15 11.93 -6.85
CA SER A 194 4.74 11.43 -5.61
C SER A 194 3.85 11.70 -4.39
N PHE A 195 4.01 10.88 -3.36
CA PHE A 195 3.32 11.03 -2.08
C PHE A 195 4.33 11.06 -0.94
N ALA A 196 4.37 12.14 -0.15
CA ALA A 196 5.19 12.26 1.05
C ALA A 196 4.29 12.51 2.28
N GLY A 197 4.36 11.64 3.29
CA GLY A 197 3.53 11.73 4.48
C GLY A 197 4.27 11.46 5.80
N GLY A 198 3.98 12.26 6.83
CA GLY A 198 4.52 12.06 8.18
C GLY A 198 5.36 13.24 8.67
N VAL A 199 6.61 12.97 9.03
CA VAL A 199 7.56 13.98 9.51
C VAL A 199 8.85 13.82 8.72
N ASP A 200 9.36 14.89 8.10
CA ASP A 200 10.61 14.86 7.32
C ASP A 200 10.60 13.83 6.18
N ALA A 201 9.41 13.42 5.72
CA ALA A 201 9.27 12.46 4.63
C ALA A 201 9.55 13.11 3.27
N VAL A 202 10.33 12.46 2.42
CA VAL A 202 10.76 12.97 1.11
C VAL A 202 10.40 11.97 0.02
N ALA A 203 9.53 12.38 -0.92
CA ALA A 203 9.19 11.63 -2.12
C ALA A 203 9.68 12.38 -3.36
N GLY A 204 10.95 12.15 -3.69
CA GLY A 204 11.67 12.86 -4.77
C GLY A 204 11.65 12.15 -6.12
N GLY A 205 11.40 10.83 -6.16
CA GLY A 205 11.25 10.10 -7.42
C GLY A 205 9.88 10.32 -8.05
N GLU A 206 9.78 10.27 -9.39
CA GLU A 206 8.47 10.13 -10.04
C GLU A 206 7.78 8.85 -9.55
N GLN A 207 6.48 8.94 -9.25
CA GLN A 207 5.66 7.85 -8.68
C GLN A 207 6.19 7.29 -7.34
N ALA A 208 7.06 8.04 -6.64
CA ALA A 208 7.61 7.61 -5.37
C ALA A 208 6.61 7.78 -4.22
N PHE A 209 6.64 6.85 -3.27
CA PHE A 209 5.80 6.87 -2.07
C PHE A 209 6.68 6.85 -0.82
N ALA A 210 6.65 7.91 -0.02
CA ALA A 210 7.34 8.03 1.25
C ALA A 210 6.33 8.24 2.39
N PHE A 211 6.32 7.37 3.40
CA PHE A 211 5.47 7.55 4.59
C PHE A 211 6.19 7.14 5.87
N GLY A 212 6.42 8.08 6.78
CA GLY A 212 7.09 7.82 8.07
C GLY A 212 7.85 9.04 8.59
N ASN A 213 8.57 8.86 9.70
CA ASN A 213 9.55 9.84 10.17
C ASN A 213 10.88 9.65 9.41
N GLY A 214 11.30 10.65 8.64
CA GLY A 214 12.52 10.58 7.83
C GLY A 214 12.49 9.56 6.69
N ALA A 215 11.30 9.14 6.24
CA ALA A 215 11.14 8.20 5.14
C ALA A 215 11.52 8.85 3.79
N GLN A 216 12.40 8.24 3.01
CA GLN A 216 12.96 8.82 1.78
C GLN A 216 12.78 7.90 0.56
N ALA A 217 11.88 8.25 -0.35
CA ALA A 217 11.67 7.57 -1.62
C ALA A 217 12.16 8.45 -2.78
N THR A 218 13.40 8.21 -3.22
CA THR A 218 14.11 9.04 -4.23
C THR A 218 14.27 8.36 -5.59
N GLY A 219 14.12 7.03 -5.66
CA GLY A 219 14.09 6.29 -6.91
C GLY A 219 12.76 6.42 -7.65
N HIS A 220 12.76 6.34 -8.99
CA HIS A 220 11.51 6.33 -9.76
C HIS A 220 10.67 5.09 -9.41
N GLY A 221 9.43 5.31 -8.97
CA GLY A 221 8.49 4.28 -8.54
C GLY A 221 8.91 3.55 -7.26
N SER A 222 9.79 4.14 -6.46
CA SER A 222 10.25 3.52 -5.20
C SER A 222 9.28 3.75 -4.04
N VAL A 223 9.34 2.89 -3.03
CA VAL A 223 8.45 2.93 -1.86
C VAL A 223 9.28 2.89 -0.58
N ALA A 224 9.22 3.94 0.24
CA ALA A 224 9.78 3.99 1.58
C ALA A 224 8.63 4.10 2.60
N PHE A 225 8.39 3.04 3.36
CA PHE A 225 7.32 2.97 4.35
C PHE A 225 7.88 2.63 5.73
N GLY A 226 7.76 3.55 6.68
CA GLY A 226 8.19 3.42 8.07
C GLY A 226 9.37 4.34 8.43
N PRO A 227 9.68 4.52 9.74
CA PRO A 227 10.71 5.44 10.20
C PRO A 227 12.10 5.07 9.67
N GLY A 228 12.88 6.06 9.23
CA GLY A 228 14.24 5.87 8.70
C GLY A 228 14.33 5.06 7.40
N SER A 229 13.20 4.65 6.80
CA SER A 229 13.20 3.87 5.56
C SER A 229 13.71 4.72 4.38
N THR A 230 14.54 4.13 3.53
CA THR A 230 15.15 4.79 2.37
C THR A 230 15.09 3.87 1.14
N ALA A 231 14.42 4.32 0.09
CA ALA A 231 14.24 3.60 -1.17
C ALA A 231 14.75 4.48 -2.35
N SER A 232 16.04 4.33 -2.70
CA SER A 232 16.70 5.15 -3.72
C SER A 232 16.88 4.48 -5.07
N GLY A 233 16.78 3.15 -5.14
CA GLY A 233 16.86 2.40 -6.40
C GLY A 233 15.59 2.50 -7.25
N PHE A 234 15.72 2.27 -8.56
CA PHE A 234 14.59 2.22 -9.47
C PHE A 234 13.60 1.12 -9.03
N ARG A 235 12.35 1.50 -8.75
CA ARG A 235 11.29 0.61 -8.24
C ARG A 235 11.67 -0.17 -6.96
N SER A 236 12.63 0.31 -6.17
CA SER A 236 13.02 -0.34 -4.92
C SER A 236 11.98 -0.15 -3.80
N ARG A 237 12.00 -1.02 -2.79
CA ARG A 237 10.98 -1.08 -1.73
C ARG A 237 11.65 -1.24 -0.36
N ALA A 238 11.53 -0.23 0.49
CA ALA A 238 11.98 -0.24 1.87
C ALA A 238 10.76 -0.22 2.81
N LEU A 239 10.41 -1.37 3.40
CA LEU A 239 9.20 -1.54 4.21
C LEU A 239 9.56 -1.90 5.66
N GLY A 240 9.53 -0.91 6.55
CA GLY A 240 9.74 -1.06 7.98
C GLY A 240 10.64 0.03 8.59
N HIS A 241 11.41 -0.32 9.62
CA HIS A 241 12.22 0.62 10.39
C HIS A 241 13.70 0.54 9.98
N ASP A 242 14.35 1.66 9.64
CA ASP A 242 15.74 1.68 9.15
C ASP A 242 16.00 0.67 8.01
N VAL A 243 15.08 0.57 7.04
CA VAL A 243 15.26 -0.28 5.85
C VAL A 243 15.85 0.56 4.72
N GLN A 244 16.99 0.15 4.18
CA GLN A 244 17.66 0.79 3.05
C GLN A 244 17.58 -0.12 1.81
N ALA A 245 16.71 0.21 0.85
CA ALA A 245 16.60 -0.45 -0.45
C ALA A 245 17.22 0.45 -1.52
N THR A 246 18.54 0.37 -1.66
CA THR A 246 19.34 1.37 -2.40
C THR A 246 19.56 1.01 -3.86
N ALA A 247 19.45 -0.28 -4.22
CA ALA A 247 19.61 -0.77 -5.59
C ALA A 247 18.28 -0.99 -6.34
N ASP A 248 18.37 -1.05 -7.67
CA ASP A 248 17.22 -1.23 -8.55
C ASP A 248 16.50 -2.55 -8.28
N TYR A 249 15.17 -2.49 -8.18
CA TYR A 249 14.27 -3.60 -7.84
C TYR A 249 14.49 -4.26 -6.46
N ALA A 250 15.45 -3.77 -5.66
CA ALA A 250 15.74 -4.31 -4.33
C ALA A 250 14.55 -4.11 -3.38
N THR A 251 14.25 -5.13 -2.57
CA THR A 251 13.14 -5.12 -1.61
C THR A 251 13.64 -5.53 -0.23
N GLY A 252 13.51 -4.64 0.76
CA GLY A 252 13.74 -4.91 2.17
C GLY A 252 12.43 -4.86 2.96
N ILE A 253 12.18 -5.84 3.84
CA ILE A 253 11.01 -5.88 4.72
C ILE A 253 11.42 -6.29 6.13
N GLY A 254 11.29 -5.40 7.11
CA GLY A 254 11.68 -5.68 8.50
C GLY A 254 12.28 -4.49 9.25
N HIS A 255 13.38 -4.72 9.97
CA HIS A 255 14.06 -3.69 10.75
C HIS A 255 15.60 -3.77 10.56
N THR A 256 16.25 -2.63 10.31
CA THR A 256 17.71 -2.50 10.08
C THR A 256 18.22 -3.40 8.94
N ILE A 257 17.71 -3.16 7.73
CA ILE A 257 18.02 -3.93 6.51
C ILE A 257 18.80 -3.08 5.48
N LEU A 258 19.76 -3.69 4.78
CA LEU A 258 20.46 -3.13 3.63
C LEU A 258 20.27 -4.04 2.41
N ALA A 259 19.30 -3.70 1.56
CA ALA A 259 19.07 -4.32 0.26
C ALA A 259 19.74 -3.46 -0.83
N ASP A 260 21.05 -3.66 -1.00
CA ASP A 260 21.94 -2.88 -1.88
C ASP A 260 22.34 -3.62 -3.17
N GLN A 261 21.77 -4.79 -3.42
CA GLN A 261 22.00 -5.59 -4.63
C GLN A 261 20.79 -5.55 -5.56
N PRO A 262 20.97 -5.41 -6.89
CA PRO A 262 19.86 -5.36 -7.84
C PRO A 262 18.96 -6.60 -7.75
N GLY A 263 17.65 -6.39 -7.69
CA GLY A 263 16.65 -7.45 -7.63
C GLY A 263 16.65 -8.31 -6.35
N SER A 264 17.38 -7.92 -5.30
CA SER A 264 17.46 -8.71 -4.08
C SER A 264 16.23 -8.59 -3.18
N LEU A 265 15.99 -9.61 -2.35
CA LEU A 265 14.91 -9.64 -1.35
C LEU A 265 15.48 -9.92 0.04
N VAL A 266 15.34 -8.97 0.96
CA VAL A 266 15.80 -9.11 2.35
C VAL A 266 14.61 -9.06 3.30
N LEU A 267 14.48 -10.10 4.13
CA LEU A 267 13.48 -10.18 5.20
C LEU A 267 14.20 -10.25 6.55
N ALA A 268 13.83 -9.42 7.52
CA ALA A 268 14.43 -9.47 8.86
C ALA A 268 13.42 -9.25 9.99
N ASP A 269 13.64 -9.93 11.11
CA ASP A 269 12.98 -9.61 12.38
C ASP A 269 13.57 -8.33 13.03
N ALA A 270 13.27 -8.09 14.31
CA ALA A 270 13.76 -6.91 15.04
C ALA A 270 15.23 -7.03 15.52
N SER A 271 15.90 -8.17 15.26
CA SER A 271 17.27 -8.42 15.71
C SER A 271 18.28 -7.62 14.90
N ARG A 272 19.33 -7.13 15.57
CA ARG A 272 20.42 -6.37 14.93
C ARG A 272 21.63 -7.27 14.68
N VAL A 273 22.25 -7.13 13.51
CA VAL A 273 23.47 -7.86 13.17
C VAL A 273 24.68 -7.08 13.69
N GLY A 274 25.12 -7.43 14.91
CA GLY A 274 26.21 -6.72 15.57
C GLY A 274 25.87 -5.28 15.96
N THR A 275 26.89 -4.49 16.29
CA THR A 275 26.73 -3.12 16.79
C THR A 275 26.40 -2.13 15.67
N GLY A 276 25.12 -2.04 15.31
CA GLY A 276 24.63 -1.13 14.27
C GLY A 276 24.78 -1.66 12.83
N GLY A 277 25.07 -2.95 12.65
CA GLY A 277 25.13 -3.57 11.33
C GLY A 277 23.75 -3.87 10.77
N TYR A 278 23.62 -3.63 9.46
CA TYR A 278 22.44 -3.97 8.68
C TYR A 278 22.50 -5.42 8.21
N PHE A 279 21.36 -6.12 8.22
CA PHE A 279 21.24 -7.41 7.53
C PHE A 279 20.98 -7.17 6.05
N GLY A 280 21.67 -7.87 5.15
CA GLY A 280 21.68 -7.51 3.73
C GLY A 280 22.08 -8.63 2.78
N THR A 281 22.38 -8.26 1.55
CA THR A 281 22.71 -9.14 0.42
C THR A 281 24.12 -8.91 -0.10
N SER A 282 24.69 -9.93 -0.73
CA SER A 282 26.05 -9.97 -1.27
C SER A 282 26.10 -10.13 -2.80
N ALA A 283 25.00 -10.58 -3.42
CA ALA A 283 24.87 -10.75 -4.86
C ALA A 283 23.51 -10.25 -5.42
N PRO A 284 23.44 -9.86 -6.71
CA PRO A 284 22.17 -9.56 -7.39
C PRO A 284 21.22 -10.76 -7.41
N ASN A 285 19.92 -10.50 -7.27
CA ASN A 285 18.83 -11.51 -7.23
C ASN A 285 18.92 -12.51 -6.05
N GLU A 286 19.72 -12.20 -5.02
CA GLU A 286 19.79 -13.00 -3.79
C GLU A 286 18.56 -12.77 -2.88
N MET A 287 18.09 -13.82 -2.22
CA MET A 287 17.09 -13.71 -1.15
C MET A 287 17.72 -14.10 0.18
N ASN A 288 17.79 -13.14 1.12
CA ASN A 288 18.30 -13.36 2.47
C ASN A 288 17.21 -13.14 3.51
N ALA A 289 17.17 -14.00 4.53
CA ALA A 289 16.20 -13.91 5.60
C ALA A 289 16.85 -14.12 6.98
N LEU A 290 16.56 -13.24 7.95
CA LEU A 290 17.05 -13.31 9.33
C LEU A 290 15.88 -13.31 10.32
N PHE A 291 15.63 -14.46 10.93
CA PHE A 291 14.65 -14.61 12.00
C PHE A 291 15.30 -15.45 13.11
N VAL A 292 15.72 -14.80 14.20
CA VAL A 292 16.53 -15.42 15.27
C VAL A 292 15.72 -16.48 16.05
N GLY A 293 14.41 -16.31 16.13
CA GLY A 293 13.47 -17.32 16.64
C GLY A 293 13.27 -18.54 15.73
N GLY A 294 13.84 -18.54 14.52
CA GLY A 294 13.68 -19.58 13.51
C GLY A 294 12.54 -19.31 12.51
N PHE A 295 12.38 -20.23 11.58
CA PHE A 295 11.41 -20.18 10.48
C PHE A 295 10.49 -21.40 10.53
N THR A 296 9.24 -21.26 10.07
CA THR A 296 8.34 -22.41 9.87
C THR A 296 7.47 -22.23 8.64
N PHE A 297 7.43 -23.25 7.79
CA PHE A 297 6.50 -23.36 6.67
C PHE A 297 5.45 -24.44 6.98
N TYR A 298 4.17 -24.08 6.92
CA TYR A 298 3.05 -25.01 7.04
C TYR A 298 2.37 -25.20 5.69
N ALA A 299 2.03 -26.45 5.38
CA ALA A 299 1.35 -26.85 4.13
C ALA A 299 -0.15 -27.16 4.34
N GLY A 300 -0.72 -26.74 5.46
CA GLY A 300 -2.13 -26.98 5.81
C GLY A 300 -2.61 -26.11 6.97
N VAL A 301 -3.93 -26.01 7.15
CA VAL A 301 -4.57 -25.23 8.22
C VAL A 301 -4.38 -25.83 9.62
N ALA A 302 -4.08 -27.13 9.68
CA ALA A 302 -3.60 -27.80 10.89
C ALA A 302 -2.07 -27.97 10.80
N PRO A 303 -1.31 -27.78 11.89
CA PRO A 303 0.16 -27.82 11.90
C PRO A 303 0.75 -29.25 11.82
N LEU A 304 0.06 -30.17 11.13
CA LEU A 304 0.45 -31.57 10.97
C LEU A 304 1.43 -31.79 9.80
N THR A 305 1.49 -30.85 8.85
CA THR A 305 2.36 -30.92 7.67
C THR A 305 3.14 -29.62 7.51
N GLY A 306 4.47 -29.69 7.60
CA GLY A 306 5.34 -28.53 7.51
C GLY A 306 6.80 -28.84 7.87
N CYS A 307 7.66 -27.84 7.71
CA CYS A 307 9.07 -27.87 8.09
C CYS A 307 9.47 -26.58 8.80
N THR A 308 10.34 -26.70 9.81
CA THR A 308 10.91 -25.59 10.56
C THR A 308 12.43 -25.59 10.46
N LEU A 309 13.03 -24.41 10.45
CA LEU A 309 14.43 -24.19 10.80
C LEU A 309 14.44 -23.57 12.21
N PRO A 310 14.68 -24.35 13.28
CA PRO A 310 14.59 -23.84 14.65
C PRO A 310 15.60 -22.73 14.95
N ALA A 311 15.34 -21.93 15.98
CA ALA A 311 16.27 -20.93 16.49
C ALA A 311 17.70 -21.50 16.67
N GLY A 312 18.68 -20.88 16.00
CA GLY A 312 20.09 -21.31 16.03
C GLY A 312 20.42 -22.64 15.34
N SER A 313 19.46 -23.27 14.64
CA SER A 313 19.70 -24.51 13.90
C SER A 313 20.33 -24.26 12.53
N GLY A 314 21.25 -25.15 12.12
CA GLY A 314 21.74 -25.24 10.74
C GLY A 314 20.97 -26.27 9.88
N ALA A 315 19.94 -26.92 10.42
CA ALA A 315 19.21 -28.00 9.77
C ALA A 315 17.69 -27.86 9.88
N TRP A 316 16.99 -28.18 8.79
CA TRP A 316 15.53 -28.27 8.72
C TRP A 316 15.02 -29.49 9.49
N SER A 317 13.90 -29.32 10.18
CA SER A 317 13.14 -30.37 10.86
C SER A 317 11.71 -30.36 10.35
N CYS A 318 11.25 -31.48 9.78
CA CYS A 318 9.90 -31.60 9.20
C CYS A 318 9.00 -32.49 10.07
N THR A 319 7.71 -32.16 10.15
CA THR A 319 6.75 -32.89 10.98
C THR A 319 6.67 -34.36 10.59
N SER A 320 6.99 -35.24 11.53
CA SER A 320 7.09 -36.70 11.30
C SER A 320 6.41 -37.52 12.41
N SER A 321 5.59 -36.87 13.26
CA SER A 321 4.89 -37.49 14.39
C SER A 321 3.96 -38.64 13.97
N ARG A 322 3.73 -39.58 14.90
CA ARG A 322 2.69 -40.62 14.75
C ARG A 322 1.30 -40.00 14.61
N ASP A 323 1.03 -38.91 15.33
CA ASP A 323 -0.28 -38.24 15.35
C ASP A 323 -0.58 -37.47 14.05
N ALA A 324 0.45 -37.22 13.24
CA ALA A 324 0.35 -36.62 11.92
C ALA A 324 0.27 -37.65 10.78
N LYS A 325 0.23 -38.96 11.11
CA LYS A 325 0.35 -40.06 10.15
C LYS A 325 -0.73 -41.13 10.37
N THR A 326 -1.04 -41.85 9.30
CA THR A 326 -2.00 -42.97 9.29
C THR A 326 -1.51 -44.06 8.32
N ASP A 327 -2.27 -45.15 8.20
CA ASP A 327 -1.99 -46.29 7.29
C ASP A 327 -0.56 -46.87 7.44
N PHE A 328 -0.16 -47.14 8.68
CA PHE A 328 1.14 -47.74 8.98
C PHE A 328 1.20 -49.20 8.48
N ARG A 329 2.05 -49.45 7.48
CA ARG A 329 2.31 -50.78 6.91
C ARG A 329 3.77 -51.18 7.14
N ALA A 330 4.01 -52.48 7.34
CA ALA A 330 5.36 -53.01 7.56
C ALA A 330 6.01 -53.42 6.23
N GLU A 331 7.22 -52.91 5.96
CA GLU A 331 7.97 -53.19 4.73
C GLU A 331 8.89 -54.42 4.86
N ARG A 332 8.91 -55.28 3.83
CA ARG A 332 9.63 -56.57 3.82
C ARG A 332 11.06 -56.39 3.36
N GLY A 333 12.02 -56.54 4.27
CA GLY A 333 13.45 -56.34 4.03
C GLY A 333 14.00 -57.08 2.80
N ASP A 334 13.73 -58.37 2.66
CA ASP A 334 14.15 -59.17 1.49
C ASP A 334 13.60 -58.66 0.15
N ALA A 335 12.40 -58.06 0.14
CA ALA A 335 11.83 -57.45 -1.07
C ALA A 335 12.52 -56.11 -1.37
N LEU A 336 12.65 -55.26 -0.34
CA LEU A 336 13.34 -53.98 -0.43
C LEU A 336 14.78 -54.12 -0.96
N LEU A 337 15.54 -55.09 -0.45
CA LEU A 337 16.93 -55.33 -0.89
C LEU A 337 17.00 -55.84 -2.35
N ARG A 338 16.00 -56.58 -2.83
CA ARG A 338 15.91 -56.95 -4.26
C ARG A 338 15.62 -55.74 -5.13
N THR A 339 14.71 -54.86 -4.71
CA THR A 339 14.39 -53.61 -5.41
C THR A 339 15.60 -52.67 -5.44
N LEU A 340 16.25 -52.44 -4.30
CA LEU A 340 17.45 -51.59 -4.21
C LEU A 340 18.62 -52.10 -5.04
N ARG A 341 18.77 -53.42 -5.20
CA ARG A 341 19.79 -54.01 -6.09
C ARG A 341 19.53 -53.73 -7.57
N GLN A 342 18.28 -53.43 -7.95
CA GLN A 342 17.87 -53.11 -9.32
C GLN A 342 17.79 -51.61 -9.58
N LEU A 343 17.63 -50.79 -8.54
CA LEU A 343 17.55 -49.33 -8.63
C LEU A 343 18.88 -48.73 -9.15
N PRO A 344 18.88 -47.99 -10.27
CA PRO A 344 20.08 -47.33 -10.76
C PRO A 344 20.50 -46.19 -9.81
N ILE A 345 21.69 -46.32 -9.21
CA ILE A 345 22.36 -45.19 -8.56
C ILE A 345 23.40 -44.64 -9.53
N THR A 346 23.15 -43.45 -10.06
CA THR A 346 24.01 -42.81 -11.06
C THR A 346 24.65 -41.55 -10.50
N THR A 347 25.63 -41.01 -11.22
CA THR A 347 26.12 -39.65 -10.97
C THR A 347 25.65 -38.74 -12.10
N TRP A 348 25.21 -37.55 -11.74
CA TRP A 348 24.57 -36.60 -12.64
C TRP A 348 24.93 -35.16 -12.28
N SER A 349 24.53 -34.22 -13.13
CA SER A 349 24.72 -32.78 -12.98
C SER A 349 23.44 -32.10 -13.47
N TYR A 350 23.01 -31.02 -12.84
CA TYR A 350 21.89 -30.24 -13.38
C TYR A 350 22.28 -29.61 -14.72
N LEU A 351 21.32 -29.49 -15.65
CA LEU A 351 21.54 -28.81 -16.93
C LEU A 351 21.99 -27.34 -16.76
N THR A 352 21.58 -26.72 -15.65
CA THR A 352 21.92 -25.35 -15.25
C THR A 352 23.16 -25.26 -14.34
N GLU A 353 23.73 -26.40 -13.92
CA GLU A 353 24.93 -26.47 -13.07
C GLU A 353 25.95 -27.49 -13.64
N PRO A 354 26.42 -27.30 -14.90
CA PRO A 354 27.38 -28.21 -15.51
C PRO A 354 28.74 -28.14 -14.80
N GLY A 355 29.18 -29.26 -14.24
CA GLY A 355 30.47 -29.40 -13.56
C GLY A 355 30.34 -29.92 -12.12
N THR A 356 29.27 -29.54 -11.42
CA THR A 356 28.97 -30.13 -10.10
C THR A 356 28.44 -31.54 -10.29
N ARG A 357 29.03 -32.53 -9.59
CA ARG A 357 28.61 -33.93 -9.64
C ARG A 357 27.81 -34.28 -8.40
N HIS A 358 26.56 -34.66 -8.59
CA HIS A 358 25.71 -35.27 -7.59
C HIS A 358 25.66 -36.79 -7.79
N MET A 359 25.21 -37.52 -6.78
CA MET A 359 25.04 -38.97 -6.82
C MET A 359 23.71 -39.36 -6.17
N GLY A 360 22.96 -40.24 -6.80
CA GLY A 360 21.68 -40.73 -6.27
C GLY A 360 20.85 -41.46 -7.33
N PRO A 361 19.68 -41.97 -6.96
CA PRO A 361 18.66 -42.36 -7.93
C PRO A 361 18.08 -41.12 -8.62
N VAL A 362 17.51 -41.32 -9.80
CA VAL A 362 16.64 -40.34 -10.47
C VAL A 362 15.19 -40.58 -10.01
N ALA A 363 14.36 -39.53 -10.05
CA ALA A 363 13.05 -39.51 -9.38
C ALA A 363 12.07 -40.51 -9.99
N GLU A 364 12.04 -40.59 -11.31
CA GLU A 364 11.16 -41.48 -12.07
C GLU A 364 11.41 -42.96 -11.73
N GLU A 365 12.67 -43.42 -11.71
CA GLU A 365 13.01 -44.79 -11.30
C GLU A 365 12.77 -45.03 -9.81
N PHE A 366 13.00 -44.04 -8.93
CA PHE A 366 12.71 -44.15 -7.51
C PHE A 366 11.21 -44.31 -7.24
N HIS A 367 10.38 -43.51 -7.91
CA HIS A 367 8.93 -43.60 -7.80
C HIS A 367 8.42 -44.92 -8.37
N ALA A 368 8.89 -45.34 -9.54
CA ALA A 368 8.53 -46.63 -10.13
C ALA A 368 8.95 -47.85 -9.27
N ALA A 369 10.05 -47.72 -8.51
CA ALA A 369 10.56 -48.78 -7.65
C ALA A 369 9.83 -48.92 -6.30
N PHE A 370 9.38 -47.81 -5.69
CA PHE A 370 8.84 -47.81 -4.33
C PHE A 370 7.41 -47.27 -4.18
N GLY A 371 6.90 -46.50 -5.15
CA GLY A 371 5.61 -45.81 -5.06
C GLY A 371 5.57 -44.73 -3.97
N LEU A 372 6.72 -44.15 -3.63
CA LEU A 372 6.88 -43.09 -2.62
C LEU A 372 7.09 -41.71 -3.29
N GLY A 373 6.94 -40.63 -2.52
CA GLY A 373 6.86 -39.27 -3.04
C GLY A 373 5.44 -38.82 -3.44
N GLY A 374 5.28 -37.50 -3.65
CA GLY A 374 4.00 -36.89 -4.05
C GLY A 374 3.76 -36.86 -5.57
N ASP A 375 4.82 -37.05 -6.36
CA ASP A 375 4.82 -37.12 -7.81
C ASP A 375 6.01 -37.96 -8.32
N GLU A 376 6.07 -38.18 -9.64
CA GLU A 376 7.13 -38.97 -10.30
C GLU A 376 8.46 -38.21 -10.50
N ARG A 377 8.54 -36.92 -10.15
CA ARG A 377 9.66 -36.01 -10.50
C ARG A 377 10.43 -35.48 -9.31
N THR A 378 9.99 -35.78 -8.09
CA THR A 378 10.61 -35.33 -6.85
C THR A 378 10.85 -36.50 -5.91
N ILE A 379 11.98 -36.48 -5.20
CA ILE A 379 12.28 -37.43 -4.13
C ILE A 379 12.25 -36.66 -2.81
N ALA A 380 11.33 -37.01 -1.92
CA ALA A 380 11.33 -36.45 -0.58
C ALA A 380 12.54 -37.01 0.21
N ALA A 381 13.32 -36.13 0.85
CA ALA A 381 14.50 -36.53 1.62
C ALA A 381 14.14 -37.49 2.78
N SER A 382 12.92 -37.38 3.33
CA SER A 382 12.36 -38.33 4.32
C SER A 382 12.24 -39.75 3.79
N ASP A 383 11.87 -39.90 2.53
CA ASP A 383 11.53 -41.19 1.93
C ASP A 383 12.82 -41.92 1.55
N LEU A 384 13.80 -41.19 1.00
CA LEU A 384 15.15 -41.69 0.77
C LEU A 384 15.82 -42.13 2.08
N ALA A 385 15.66 -41.36 3.17
CA ALA A 385 16.16 -41.72 4.49
C ALA A 385 15.43 -42.96 5.07
N GLY A 386 14.10 -43.04 4.92
CA GLY A 386 13.29 -44.18 5.37
C GLY A 386 13.66 -45.49 4.67
N VAL A 387 13.79 -45.45 3.34
CA VAL A 387 14.28 -46.57 2.52
C VAL A 387 15.68 -47.00 2.96
N SER A 388 16.59 -46.05 3.17
CA SER A 388 17.97 -46.32 3.62
C SER A 388 18.01 -47.01 5.00
N LEU A 389 17.22 -46.52 5.96
CA LEU A 389 17.15 -47.11 7.30
C LEU A 389 16.55 -48.53 7.29
N ARG A 390 15.46 -48.76 6.54
CA ARG A 390 14.88 -50.11 6.42
C ARG A 390 15.84 -51.07 5.69
N ALA A 391 16.62 -50.58 4.72
CA ALA A 391 17.64 -51.38 4.04
C ALA A 391 18.76 -51.81 4.98
N VAL A 392 19.25 -50.91 5.86
CA VAL A 392 20.22 -51.27 6.91
C VAL A 392 19.66 -52.34 7.84
N GLN A 393 18.42 -52.20 8.30
CA GLN A 393 17.74 -53.24 9.11
C GLN A 393 17.68 -54.58 8.36
N ALA A 394 17.32 -54.57 7.08
CA ALA A 394 17.22 -55.79 6.26
C ALA A 394 18.58 -56.46 6.03
N LEU A 395 19.66 -55.68 5.93
CA LEU A 395 21.02 -56.20 5.85
C LEU A 395 21.46 -56.83 7.17
N LEU A 396 21.11 -56.23 8.32
CA LEU A 396 21.38 -56.80 9.64
C LEU A 396 20.63 -58.13 9.85
N GLU A 397 19.32 -58.16 9.56
CA GLU A 397 18.50 -59.39 9.53
C GLU A 397 19.17 -60.50 8.69
N ARG A 398 19.77 -60.12 7.54
CA ARG A 398 20.47 -61.05 6.66
C ARG A 398 21.82 -61.51 7.19
N VAL A 399 22.58 -60.65 7.87
CA VAL A 399 23.86 -60.99 8.51
C VAL A 399 23.63 -61.99 9.65
N GLU A 400 22.70 -61.72 10.56
CA GLU A 400 22.34 -62.64 11.66
C GLU A 400 21.94 -64.03 11.14
N THR A 401 21.15 -64.06 10.06
CA THR A 401 20.76 -65.31 9.38
C THR A 401 21.97 -66.06 8.81
N LEU A 402 22.93 -65.35 8.22
CA LEU A 402 24.15 -65.95 7.66
C LEU A 402 25.12 -66.43 8.74
N GLU A 403 25.24 -65.72 9.86
CA GLU A 403 26.04 -66.14 11.01
C GLU A 403 25.48 -67.41 11.66
N SER A 404 24.16 -67.48 11.87
CA SER A 404 23.48 -68.69 12.38
C SER A 404 23.65 -69.89 11.44
N ALA A 405 23.56 -69.67 10.12
CA ALA A 405 23.82 -70.70 9.12
C ALA A 405 25.30 -71.16 9.12
N LEU A 406 26.25 -70.22 9.23
CA LEU A 406 27.68 -70.52 9.31
C LEU A 406 28.03 -71.35 10.55
N GLU A 407 27.46 -71.03 11.70
CA GLU A 407 27.69 -71.78 12.94
C GLU A 407 27.07 -73.19 12.87
N THR A 408 25.90 -73.31 12.24
CA THR A 408 25.28 -74.62 11.94
C THR A 408 26.17 -75.48 11.05
N GLU A 409 26.77 -74.91 9.99
CA GLU A 409 27.69 -75.63 9.11
C GLU A 409 29.05 -75.95 9.77
N ARG A 410 29.55 -75.09 10.66
CA ARG A 410 30.73 -75.41 11.50
C ARG A 410 30.47 -76.63 12.37
N GLY A 411 29.36 -76.66 13.10
CA GLY A 411 28.98 -77.81 13.91
C GLY A 411 28.86 -79.11 13.09
N ARG A 412 28.27 -79.04 11.88
CA ARG A 412 28.23 -80.17 10.93
C ARG A 412 29.63 -80.61 10.49
N SER A 413 30.53 -79.67 10.20
CA SER A 413 31.91 -79.95 9.80
C SER A 413 32.72 -80.59 10.92
N GLU A 414 32.55 -80.14 12.16
CA GLU A 414 33.18 -80.74 13.35
C GLU A 414 32.65 -82.15 13.61
N GLU A 415 31.33 -82.37 13.48
CA GLU A 415 30.74 -83.70 13.60
C GLU A 415 31.25 -84.67 12.52
N LEU A 416 31.33 -84.21 11.26
CA LEU A 416 31.89 -85.01 10.15
C LEU A 416 33.36 -85.34 10.37
N ALA A 417 34.17 -84.38 10.84
CA ALA A 417 35.58 -84.62 11.17
C ALA A 417 35.73 -85.64 12.32
N ALA A 418 34.88 -85.57 13.35
CA ALA A 418 34.86 -86.55 14.44
C ALA A 418 34.45 -87.96 13.94
N ARG A 419 33.45 -88.04 13.05
CA ARG A 419 33.01 -89.30 12.42
C ARG A 419 34.11 -89.92 11.53
N LEU A 420 34.81 -89.11 10.73
CA LEU A 420 35.94 -89.57 9.91
C LEU A 420 37.07 -90.12 10.77
N LYS A 421 37.49 -89.38 11.81
CA LYS A 421 38.52 -89.84 12.76
C LYS A 421 38.13 -91.14 13.49
N ALA A 422 36.84 -91.33 13.78
CA ALA A 422 36.33 -92.57 14.37
C ALA A 422 36.29 -93.75 13.38
N LEU A 423 36.15 -93.48 12.08
CA LEU A 423 36.24 -94.46 10.99
C LEU A 423 37.69 -94.85 10.68
N GLU A 424 38.62 -93.88 10.61
CA GLU A 424 40.07 -94.11 10.51
C GLU A 424 40.55 -94.99 11.66
N ALA A 425 40.22 -94.61 12.90
CA ALA A 425 40.53 -95.41 14.08
C ALA A 425 39.82 -96.78 14.13
N ARG A 426 38.84 -97.06 13.25
CA ARG A 426 38.24 -98.40 13.09
C ARG A 426 39.00 -99.22 12.04
N LEU A 427 39.39 -98.61 10.92
CA LEU A 427 40.24 -99.22 9.89
C LEU A 427 41.61 -99.63 10.47
N ASP A 428 42.26 -98.75 11.23
CA ASP A 428 43.51 -99.03 11.98
C ASP A 428 43.42 -100.23 12.95
N ARG A 429 42.21 -100.64 13.33
CA ARG A 429 41.91 -101.80 14.19
C ARG A 429 41.47 -103.05 13.42
N GLN A 430 41.28 -102.95 12.10
CA GLN A 430 41.05 -104.08 11.20
C GLN A 430 42.30 -104.48 10.42
N GLU A 431 43.30 -103.60 10.35
CA GLU A 431 44.62 -103.85 9.72
C GLU A 431 45.70 -104.36 10.70
N ARG A 432 45.30 -104.74 11.94
CA ARG A 432 46.14 -105.38 12.96
C ARG A 432 45.53 -106.70 13.42
#